data_AF-A0A453R6U7-F1
#
_entry.id   AF-A0A453R6U7-F1
#
_cell.length_a   1.000
_cell.length_b   1.000
_cell.length_c   1.000
_cell.angle_alpha   90.00
_cell.angle_beta   90.00
_cell.angle_gamma   90.00
#
_symmetry.space_group_name_H-M   'P 1'
#
loop_
_entity.id
_entity.type
_entity.pdbx_description
1 polymer ?
#
loop_
_entity_poly.entity_id
_entity_poly.type
_entity_poly.pdbx_seq_one_letter_code
_entity_poly.pdbx_strand_id
1 'polypeptide(L)'
;QQLPEVNVNVPVPEGTKSRFVVCEIKKDHLKVGLKGQPPIIDGELHKPVKVDDCFWSIEDGKALSILLTKHNQMEWWKSVIKGDPEVDTQKVEPETSKLSDLDPETRQTVEKMMFDQRQKQMGLPTSDEMQKQDMLKKFMSQAPGDGLLKGEDSLRLVGSKGTQKFLMEKSHLS
;
A
#
# COMPACT_ATOMS: atom_id res chain seq x y z
N GLN A 1 -5.58 -5.31 7.40
CA GLN A 1 -6.84 -5.09 6.64
C GLN A 1 -6.69 -5.72 5.26
N GLN A 2 -7.78 -6.14 4.63
CA GLN A 2 -7.82 -6.54 3.23
C GLN A 2 -8.72 -5.57 2.43
N LEU A 3 -8.81 -5.77 1.12
CA LEU A 3 -9.74 -5.02 0.26
C LEU A 3 -11.21 -5.12 0.73
N PRO A 4 -11.78 -6.31 1.00
CA PRO A 4 -13.18 -6.42 1.42
C PRO A 4 -13.43 -6.12 2.90
N GLU A 5 -12.42 -6.23 3.76
CA GLU A 5 -12.63 -6.27 5.20
C GLU A 5 -11.49 -5.68 6.04
N VAL A 6 -11.80 -5.33 7.29
CA VAL A 6 -10.82 -4.89 8.29
C VAL A 6 -10.99 -5.72 9.55
N ASN A 7 -9.91 -6.32 10.04
CA ASN A 7 -9.86 -6.91 11.37
C ASN A 7 -9.29 -5.89 12.36
N VAL A 8 -9.99 -5.71 13.48
CA VAL A 8 -9.59 -4.86 14.61
C VAL A 8 -9.40 -5.76 15.82
N ASN A 9 -8.21 -5.73 16.43
CA ASN A 9 -7.90 -6.48 17.63
C ASN A 9 -7.74 -5.52 18.81
N VAL A 10 -8.49 -5.74 19.89
CA VAL A 10 -8.47 -4.93 21.10
C VAL A 10 -8.11 -5.80 22.29
N PRO A 11 -6.93 -5.60 22.91
CA PRO A 11 -6.58 -6.29 24.15
C PRO A 11 -7.59 -5.98 25.26
N VAL A 12 -7.96 -7.00 26.03
CA VAL A 12 -8.85 -6.88 27.20
C VAL A 12 -8.23 -7.60 28.40
N PRO A 13 -8.62 -7.27 29.64
CA PRO A 13 -8.15 -7.98 30.82
C PRO A 13 -8.39 -9.49 30.71
N GLU A 14 -7.44 -10.29 31.18
CA GLU A 14 -7.51 -11.74 31.14
C GLU A 14 -8.77 -12.27 31.87
N GLY A 15 -9.42 -13.27 31.28
CA GLY A 15 -10.67 -13.83 31.80
C GLY A 15 -11.92 -13.02 31.46
N THR A 16 -11.81 -12.02 30.56
CA THR A 16 -12.98 -11.27 30.06
C THR A 16 -13.98 -12.22 29.42
N LYS A 17 -15.26 -12.06 29.78
CA LYS A 17 -16.39 -12.85 29.25
C LYS A 17 -17.29 -11.98 28.40
N SER A 18 -17.96 -12.58 27.41
CA SER A 18 -18.83 -11.89 26.45
C SER A 18 -19.87 -10.97 27.09
N ARG A 19 -20.49 -11.38 28.20
CA ARG A 19 -21.47 -10.59 28.94
C ARG A 19 -20.96 -9.25 29.48
N PHE A 20 -19.64 -9.08 29.57
CA PHE A 20 -19.01 -7.84 30.02
C PHE A 20 -18.54 -6.97 28.86
N VAL A 21 -18.64 -7.44 27.62
CA VAL A 21 -18.22 -6.71 26.43
C VAL A 21 -19.39 -5.88 25.90
N VAL A 22 -19.09 -4.65 25.52
CA VAL A 22 -19.97 -3.80 24.72
C VAL A 22 -19.31 -3.67 23.36
N CYS A 23 -19.87 -4.31 22.35
CA CYS A 23 -19.45 -4.17 20.96
C CYS A 23 -20.68 -3.82 20.12
N GLU A 24 -20.79 -2.57 19.71
CA GLU A 24 -21.84 -2.07 18.85
C GLU A 24 -21.23 -1.69 17.50
N ILE A 25 -21.64 -2.42 16.46
CA ILE A 25 -21.24 -2.17 15.08
C ILE A 25 -22.45 -1.57 14.37
N LYS A 26 -22.31 -0.33 13.91
CA LYS A 26 -23.31 0.35 13.08
C LYS A 26 -22.72 0.58 11.70
N LYS A 27 -23.58 0.98 10.76
CA LYS A 27 -23.19 1.21 9.36
C LYS A 27 -21.97 2.11 9.25
N ASP A 28 -21.88 3.16 10.07
CA ASP A 28 -20.88 4.22 10.00
C ASP A 28 -20.21 4.49 11.37
N HIS A 29 -20.42 3.64 12.37
CA HIS A 29 -19.90 3.88 13.72
C HIS A 29 -19.49 2.57 14.39
N LEU A 30 -18.39 2.60 15.15
CA LEU A 30 -17.93 1.47 15.95
C LEU A 30 -17.77 1.91 17.40
N LYS A 31 -18.36 1.13 18.30
CA LYS A 31 -18.16 1.27 19.74
C LYS A 31 -17.74 -0.06 20.35
N VAL A 32 -16.60 -0.07 21.03
CA VAL A 32 -16.01 -1.26 21.67
C VAL A 32 -15.52 -0.89 23.06
N GLY A 33 -15.85 -1.70 24.06
CA GLY A 33 -15.35 -1.54 25.42
C GLY A 33 -15.89 -2.58 26.39
N LEU A 34 -15.72 -2.30 27.67
CA LEU A 34 -16.24 -3.13 28.75
C LEU A 34 -17.41 -2.43 29.46
N LYS A 35 -18.40 -3.20 29.87
CA LYS A 35 -19.59 -2.70 30.56
C LYS A 35 -19.20 -1.99 31.84
N GLY A 36 -19.64 -0.73 31.98
CA GLY A 36 -19.34 0.10 33.16
C GLY A 36 -17.97 0.79 33.12
N GLN A 37 -17.21 0.64 32.04
CA GLN A 37 -15.95 1.36 31.79
C GLN A 37 -16.11 2.34 30.62
N PRO A 38 -15.25 3.37 30.52
CA PRO A 38 -15.15 4.16 29.30
C PRO A 38 -14.90 3.26 28.07
N PRO A 39 -15.51 3.55 26.91
CA PRO A 39 -15.28 2.78 25.70
C PRO A 39 -13.81 2.92 25.27
N ILE A 40 -13.25 1.82 24.76
CA ILE A 40 -11.90 1.77 24.21
C ILE A 40 -11.90 2.40 22.80
N ILE A 41 -12.97 2.12 22.04
CA ILE A 41 -13.24 2.71 20.73
C ILE A 41 -14.66 3.27 20.79
N ASP A 42 -14.84 4.53 20.40
CA ASP A 42 -16.17 5.12 20.18
C ASP A 42 -16.03 6.22 19.12
N GLY A 43 -16.32 5.87 17.86
CA GLY A 43 -16.08 6.80 16.76
C GLY A 43 -16.70 6.40 15.43
N GLU A 44 -16.75 7.40 14.55
CA GLU A 44 -17.26 7.25 13.19
C GLU A 44 -16.26 6.46 12.33
N LEU A 45 -16.73 5.41 11.67
CA LEU A 45 -15.94 4.60 10.75
C LEU A 45 -15.48 5.44 9.55
N HIS A 46 -14.33 5.09 8.99
CA HIS A 46 -13.79 5.75 7.81
C HIS A 46 -14.78 5.74 6.62
N LYS A 47 -15.43 4.60 6.40
CA LYS A 47 -16.51 4.40 5.41
C LYS A 47 -17.55 3.40 5.95
N PRO A 48 -18.70 3.27 5.27
CA PRO A 48 -19.74 2.34 5.69
C PRO A 48 -19.33 0.86 5.64
N VAL A 49 -19.89 0.06 6.55
CA VAL A 49 -19.78 -1.41 6.62
C VAL A 49 -21.13 -2.08 6.32
N LYS A 50 -21.08 -3.37 5.95
CA LYS A 50 -22.24 -4.26 5.89
C LYS A 50 -22.43 -4.90 7.27
N VAL A 51 -23.26 -4.28 8.10
CA VAL A 51 -23.39 -4.67 9.53
C VAL A 51 -23.74 -6.15 9.71
N ASP A 52 -24.60 -6.71 8.87
CA ASP A 52 -25.01 -8.12 8.93
C ASP A 52 -23.87 -9.10 8.62
N ASP A 53 -22.82 -8.63 7.94
CA ASP A 53 -21.61 -9.40 7.60
C ASP A 53 -20.45 -9.07 8.56
N CYS A 54 -20.68 -8.29 9.61
CA CYS A 54 -19.70 -8.00 10.64
C CYS A 54 -19.92 -8.91 11.84
N PHE A 55 -18.84 -9.32 12.50
CA PHE A 55 -18.93 -10.09 13.74
C PHE A 55 -17.77 -9.76 14.66
N TRP A 56 -17.91 -10.15 15.92
CA TRP A 56 -16.84 -10.06 16.90
C TRP A 56 -16.79 -11.32 17.76
N SER A 57 -15.60 -11.62 18.27
CA SER A 57 -15.35 -12.75 19.15
C SER A 57 -14.37 -12.35 20.26
N ILE A 58 -14.30 -13.18 21.29
CA ILE A 58 -13.26 -13.10 22.32
C ILE A 58 -12.27 -14.23 22.07
N GLU A 59 -11.00 -13.89 21.95
CA GLU A 59 -9.90 -14.83 21.81
C GLU A 59 -9.23 -15.05 23.17
N ASP A 60 -9.21 -16.30 23.64
CA ASP A 60 -8.63 -16.76 24.91
C ASP A 60 -9.03 -15.97 26.18
N GLY A 61 -10.11 -15.18 26.13
CA GLY A 61 -10.51 -14.31 27.24
C GLY A 61 -9.60 -13.09 27.45
N LYS A 62 -8.72 -12.76 26.50
CA LYS A 62 -7.71 -11.68 26.63
C LYS A 62 -7.70 -10.69 25.46
N ALA A 63 -8.40 -10.98 24.38
CA ALA A 63 -8.48 -10.10 23.21
C ALA A 63 -9.87 -10.13 22.59
N LEU A 64 -10.32 -8.99 22.06
CA LEU A 64 -11.50 -8.88 21.21
C LEU A 64 -11.07 -8.80 19.75
N SER A 65 -11.61 -9.70 18.93
CA SER A 65 -11.39 -9.74 17.50
C SER A 65 -12.67 -9.25 16.82
N ILE A 66 -12.61 -8.14 16.08
CA ILE A 66 -13.76 -7.56 15.39
C ILE A 66 -13.48 -7.57 13.89
N LEU A 67 -14.33 -8.26 13.13
CA LEU A 67 -14.33 -8.22 11.68
C LEU A 67 -15.35 -7.20 11.18
N LEU A 68 -14.86 -6.22 10.42
CA LEU A 68 -15.67 -5.22 9.72
C LEU A 68 -15.67 -5.51 8.22
N THR A 69 -16.81 -5.94 7.69
CA THR A 69 -17.01 -6.12 6.25
C THR A 69 -17.35 -4.78 5.60
N LYS A 70 -16.50 -4.29 4.71
CA LYS A 70 -16.69 -2.99 4.05
C LYS A 70 -17.88 -3.04 3.10
N HIS A 71 -18.61 -1.93 3.01
CA HIS A 71 -19.63 -1.79 1.97
C HIS A 71 -18.98 -1.70 0.57
N ASN A 72 -17.91 -0.91 0.43
CA ASN A 72 -17.07 -0.90 -0.76
C ASN A 72 -15.90 -1.87 -0.58
N GLN A 73 -15.98 -3.02 -1.24
CA GLN A 73 -14.98 -4.10 -1.08
C GLN A 73 -13.72 -3.91 -1.94
N MET A 74 -13.59 -2.80 -2.67
CA MET A 74 -12.44 -2.48 -3.52
C MET A 74 -11.64 -1.27 -3.01
N GLU A 75 -11.83 -0.88 -1.74
CA GLU A 75 -11.23 0.34 -1.19
C GLU A 75 -10.37 0.07 0.05
N TRP A 76 -9.14 0.57 0.03
CA TRP A 76 -8.26 0.59 1.19
C TRP A 76 -8.65 1.75 2.11
N TRP A 77 -8.81 1.44 3.40
CA TRP A 77 -9.12 2.45 4.39
C TRP A 77 -7.82 2.98 4.98
N LYS A 78 -7.63 4.30 4.97
CA LYS A 78 -6.45 4.93 5.58
C LYS A 78 -6.47 4.87 7.10
N SER A 79 -7.63 4.74 7.72
CA SER A 79 -7.82 4.53 9.15
C SER A 79 -9.10 3.74 9.39
N VAL A 80 -9.29 3.15 10.58
CA VAL A 80 -10.55 2.48 10.94
C VAL A 80 -11.59 3.52 11.35
N ILE A 81 -11.20 4.42 12.25
CA ILE A 81 -12.00 5.55 12.73
C ILE A 81 -11.52 6.82 12.03
N LYS A 82 -12.44 7.73 11.71
CA LYS A 82 -12.09 9.03 11.13
C LYS A 82 -11.29 9.87 12.11
N GLY A 83 -10.20 10.46 11.64
CA GLY A 83 -9.35 11.35 12.45
C GLY A 83 -8.26 10.64 13.25
N ASP A 84 -8.33 9.31 13.38
CA ASP A 84 -7.24 8.53 13.95
C ASP A 84 -5.99 8.56 13.07
N PRO A 85 -4.80 8.34 13.65
CA PRO A 85 -3.55 8.18 12.90
C PRO A 85 -3.73 7.16 11.75
N GLU A 86 -3.19 7.50 10.58
CA GLU A 86 -3.31 6.62 9.43
C GLU A 86 -2.61 5.27 9.72
N VAL A 87 -3.27 4.18 9.35
CA VAL A 87 -2.73 2.84 9.45
C VAL A 87 -1.58 2.75 8.46
N ASP A 88 -0.37 2.56 8.97
CA ASP A 88 0.81 2.33 8.13
C ASP A 88 0.65 1.00 7.38
N THR A 89 0.21 1.08 6.12
CA THR A 89 -0.04 -0.06 5.26
C THR A 89 1.22 -0.85 4.90
N GLN A 90 2.43 -0.40 5.28
CA GLN A 90 3.66 -1.16 5.10
C GLN A 90 3.84 -2.33 6.10
N LYS A 91 3.13 -2.30 7.24
CA LYS A 91 3.13 -3.40 8.24
C LYS A 91 2.01 -4.42 8.05
N VAL A 92 1.11 -4.17 7.11
CA VAL A 92 0.14 -5.18 6.69
C VAL A 92 0.91 -6.12 5.80
N GLU A 93 1.35 -7.26 6.36
CA GLU A 93 1.77 -8.37 5.51
C GLU A 93 0.62 -8.59 4.52
N PRO A 94 0.82 -8.39 3.21
CA PRO A 94 -0.17 -8.84 2.27
C PRO A 94 -0.30 -10.32 2.56
N GLU A 95 -1.52 -10.76 2.85
CA GLU A 95 -1.82 -12.18 2.83
C GLU A 95 -1.25 -12.67 1.51
N THR A 96 -0.14 -13.40 1.65
CA THR A 96 0.47 -14.15 0.58
C THR A 96 -0.50 -15.28 0.38
N SER A 97 -1.67 -14.94 -0.19
CA SER A 97 -2.67 -15.88 -0.66
C SER A 97 -1.91 -16.74 -1.63
N LYS A 98 -1.51 -17.88 -1.08
CA LYS A 98 -0.66 -18.93 -1.60
C LYS A 98 -0.49 -18.82 -3.12
N LEU A 99 0.66 -18.30 -3.55
CA LEU A 99 1.10 -18.33 -4.96
C LEU A 99 1.03 -19.76 -5.56
N SER A 100 0.87 -20.80 -4.73
CA SER A 100 0.63 -22.18 -5.16
C SER A 100 -0.75 -22.45 -5.75
N ASP A 101 -1.75 -21.61 -5.47
CA ASP A 101 -3.14 -21.81 -5.93
C ASP A 101 -3.43 -21.07 -7.26
N LEU A 102 -2.47 -20.28 -7.73
CA LEU A 102 -2.51 -19.60 -9.03
C LEU A 102 -1.83 -20.46 -10.09
N ASP A 103 -2.36 -20.40 -11.31
CA ASP A 103 -1.69 -20.97 -12.47
C ASP A 103 -0.29 -20.31 -12.66
N PRO A 104 0.68 -21.02 -13.27
CA PRO A 104 2.07 -20.54 -13.35
C PRO A 104 2.24 -19.17 -14.00
N GLU A 105 1.37 -18.78 -14.92
CA GLU A 105 1.44 -17.50 -15.64
C GLU A 105 0.96 -16.33 -14.76
N THR A 106 -0.17 -16.51 -14.08
CA THR A 106 -0.67 -15.52 -13.11
C THR A 106 0.29 -15.35 -11.94
N ARG A 107 0.89 -16.46 -11.48
CA ARG A 107 1.90 -16.47 -10.41
C ARG A 107 3.10 -15.59 -10.76
N GLN A 108 3.65 -15.76 -11.97
CA GLN A 108 4.81 -15.00 -12.42
C GLN A 108 4.50 -13.49 -12.53
N THR A 109 3.28 -13.16 -12.94
CA THR A 109 2.81 -11.77 -13.03
C THR A 109 2.71 -11.13 -11.64
N VAL A 110 2.15 -11.85 -10.65
CA VAL A 110 2.04 -11.36 -9.28
C VAL A 110 3.41 -11.23 -8.62
N GLU A 111 4.32 -12.19 -8.82
CA GLU A 111 5.71 -12.11 -8.34
C GLU A 111 6.45 -10.89 -8.93
N LYS A 112 6.27 -10.62 -10.22
CA LYS A 112 6.80 -9.41 -10.88
C LYS A 112 6.23 -8.14 -10.26
N MET A 113 4.91 -8.07 -10.06
CA MET A 113 4.26 -6.89 -9.46
C MET A 113 4.76 -6.64 -8.03
N MET A 114 4.91 -7.68 -7.22
CA MET A 114 5.46 -7.62 -5.86
C MET A 114 6.93 -7.16 -5.83
N PHE A 115 7.72 -7.57 -6.81
CA PHE A 115 9.11 -7.11 -6.97
C PHE A 115 9.16 -5.64 -7.39
N ASP A 116 8.40 -5.25 -8.40
CA ASP A 116 8.38 -3.90 -8.95
C ASP A 116 7.87 -2.88 -7.92
N GLN A 117 6.88 -3.26 -7.11
CA GLN A 117 6.37 -2.41 -6.03
C GLN A 117 7.43 -2.16 -4.95
N ARG A 118 8.25 -3.17 -4.60
CA ARG A 118 9.35 -3.01 -3.63
C ARG A 118 10.49 -2.16 -4.20
N GLN A 119 10.89 -2.38 -5.46
CA GLN A 119 11.93 -1.59 -6.11
C GLN A 119 11.54 -0.10 -6.18
N LYS A 120 10.30 0.21 -6.58
CA LYS A 120 9.80 1.60 -6.63
C LYS A 120 9.85 2.30 -5.27
N GLN A 121 9.51 1.61 -4.19
CA GLN A 121 9.59 2.18 -2.84
C GLN A 121 11.03 2.48 -2.41
N MET A 122 11.98 1.68 -2.86
CA MET A 122 13.42 1.88 -2.60
C MET A 122 14.08 2.84 -3.60
N GLY A 123 13.32 3.41 -4.56
CA GLY A 123 13.88 4.22 -5.65
C GLY A 123 14.79 3.43 -6.59
N LEU A 124 14.66 2.11 -6.61
CA LEU A 124 15.44 1.19 -7.44
C LEU A 124 14.67 0.82 -8.73
N PRO A 125 15.36 0.39 -9.80
CA PRO A 125 14.72 0.06 -11.07
C PRO A 125 13.81 -1.17 -10.98
N THR A 126 12.67 -1.09 -11.66
CA THR A 126 11.71 -2.20 -11.84
C THR A 126 12.27 -3.29 -12.77
N SER A 127 11.63 -4.46 -12.81
CA SER A 127 11.99 -5.55 -13.72
C SER A 127 12.07 -5.12 -15.18
N ASP A 128 11.13 -4.28 -15.63
CA ASP A 128 11.11 -3.81 -17.03
C ASP A 128 12.27 -2.85 -17.32
N GLU A 129 12.65 -2.04 -16.34
CA GLU A 129 13.78 -1.11 -16.46
C GLU A 129 15.12 -1.86 -16.43
N MET A 130 15.24 -2.86 -15.57
CA MET A 130 16.41 -3.74 -15.53
C MET A 130 16.58 -4.49 -16.87
N GLN A 131 15.51 -5.07 -17.41
CA GLN A 131 15.56 -5.74 -18.71
C GLN A 131 15.99 -4.80 -19.85
N LYS A 132 15.45 -3.57 -19.87
CA LYS A 132 15.86 -2.54 -20.85
C LYS A 132 17.33 -2.15 -20.69
N GLN A 133 17.82 -1.96 -19.47
CA GLN A 133 19.22 -1.65 -19.20
C GLN A 133 20.16 -2.77 -19.63
N ASP A 134 19.79 -4.03 -19.39
CA ASP A 134 20.58 -5.19 -19.81
C ASP A 134 20.62 -5.35 -21.34
N MET A 135 19.50 -5.12 -22.01
CA MET A 135 19.43 -5.13 -23.47
C MET A 135 20.29 -4.02 -24.08
N LEU A 136 20.23 -2.81 -23.52
CA LEU A 136 21.06 -1.69 -23.95
C LEU A 136 22.55 -1.98 -23.74
N LYS A 137 22.94 -2.53 -22.58
CA LYS A 137 24.34 -2.92 -22.30
C LYS A 137 24.85 -3.98 -23.27
N LYS A 138 24.03 -5.00 -23.58
CA LYS A 138 24.39 -6.03 -24.57
C LYS A 138 24.56 -5.46 -25.97
N PHE A 139 23.73 -4.49 -26.35
CA PHE A 139 23.86 -3.81 -27.63
C PHE A 139 25.13 -2.96 -27.69
N MET A 140 25.43 -2.23 -26.61
CA MET A 140 26.65 -1.40 -26.50
C MET A 140 27.94 -2.24 -26.45
N SER A 141 27.90 -3.46 -25.91
CA SER A 141 29.08 -4.35 -25.85
C SER A 141 29.31 -5.16 -27.13
N GLN A 142 28.28 -5.33 -27.96
CA GLN A 142 28.36 -6.04 -29.25
C GLN A 142 28.55 -5.10 -30.44
N ALA A 143 28.45 -3.79 -30.25
CA ALA A 143 28.82 -2.83 -31.28
C ALA A 143 30.36 -2.78 -31.41
N PRO A 144 30.96 -3.27 -32.53
CA PRO A 144 32.36 -3.02 -32.80
C PRO A 144 32.54 -1.51 -33.04
N GLY A 145 33.50 -0.90 -32.39
CA GLY A 145 33.67 0.55 -32.42
C GLY A 145 33.90 1.09 -33.83
N ASP A 146 33.02 1.99 -34.27
CA ASP A 146 33.37 3.14 -35.08
C ASP A 146 32.31 4.24 -34.86
N GLY A 147 32.75 5.49 -34.81
CA GLY A 147 31.87 6.65 -34.73
C GLY A 147 31.98 7.48 -33.47
N LEU A 148 33.15 8.08 -33.28
CA LEU A 148 33.36 9.30 -32.51
C LEU A 148 32.31 10.37 -32.93
N LEU A 149 31.31 10.64 -32.10
CA LEU A 149 30.78 12.00 -31.96
C LEU A 149 31.21 12.52 -30.60
N LYS A 150 32.40 13.14 -30.61
CA LYS A 150 32.75 14.18 -29.66
C LYS A 150 31.69 15.26 -29.77
N GLY A 151 30.85 15.35 -28.75
CA GLY A 151 29.98 16.47 -28.46
C GLY A 151 29.97 16.62 -26.95
N GLU A 152 31.00 17.27 -26.42
CA GLU A 152 31.09 17.66 -25.02
C GLU A 152 30.07 18.78 -24.75
N ASP A 153 28.78 18.47 -24.74
CA ASP A 153 27.78 19.37 -24.16
C ASP A 153 27.58 18.97 -22.70
N SER A 154 28.40 19.59 -21.85
CA SER A 154 28.22 19.58 -20.41
C SER A 154 26.89 20.26 -20.06
N LEU A 155 25.81 19.47 -19.93
CA LEU A 155 24.60 19.94 -19.25
C LEU A 155 24.94 20.15 -17.77
N ARG A 156 25.33 21.37 -17.41
CA ARG A 156 25.31 21.81 -16.02
C ARG A 156 23.87 22.11 -15.63
N LEU A 157 23.30 21.26 -14.78
CA LEU A 157 22.10 21.57 -14.02
C LEU A 157 22.43 22.69 -13.02
N VAL A 158 22.13 23.93 -13.37
CA VAL A 158 22.01 25.00 -12.37
C VAL A 158 20.53 25.12 -12.04
N GLY A 159 20.16 24.57 -10.88
CA GLY A 159 18.85 24.85 -10.31
C GLY A 159 18.83 26.24 -9.67
N SER A 160 17.86 27.07 -10.01
CA SER A 160 17.08 27.83 -9.03
C SER A 160 15.89 28.53 -9.70
N LYS A 161 14.71 28.24 -9.14
CA LYS A 161 13.50 29.06 -9.00
C LYS A 161 13.16 30.07 -10.10
N GLY A 162 11.97 29.83 -10.68
CA GLY A 162 11.14 30.90 -11.24
C GLY A 162 11.20 30.99 -12.76
N THR A 163 10.11 30.56 -13.39
CA THR A 163 9.52 31.14 -14.59
C THR A 163 10.48 31.64 -15.68
N GLN A 164 10.74 30.85 -16.73
CA GLN A 164 11.00 31.33 -18.10
C GLN A 164 11.14 30.14 -19.06
N LYS A 165 10.27 30.03 -20.07
CA LYS A 165 10.45 30.54 -21.45
C LYS A 165 11.68 29.94 -22.14
N PHE A 166 11.45 28.89 -22.92
CA PHE A 166 12.43 28.31 -23.83
C PHE A 166 12.57 29.22 -25.06
N LEU A 167 13.79 29.70 -25.35
CA LEU A 167 14.14 30.25 -26.65
C LEU A 167 15.15 29.29 -27.30
N MET A 168 14.79 28.73 -28.45
CA MET A 168 15.73 28.02 -29.33
C MET A 168 16.35 29.06 -30.26
N GLU A 169 17.67 29.24 -30.21
CA GLU A 169 18.40 29.96 -31.24
C GLU A 169 19.22 28.97 -32.06
N LYS A 170 19.02 28.96 -33.38
CA LYS A 170 19.77 28.13 -34.33
C LYS A 170 20.98 28.94 -34.79
N SER A 171 22.19 28.49 -34.48
CA SER A 171 23.41 29.03 -35.08
C SER A 171 23.54 28.53 -36.52
N HIS A 172 23.47 29.45 -37.47
CA HIS A 172 23.94 29.23 -38.84
C HIS A 172 25.47 29.28 -38.84
N LEU A 173 26.12 28.25 -39.39
CA LEU A 173 27.48 28.39 -39.90
C LEU A 173 27.47 28.15 -41.40
N SER A 174 28.13 29.08 -42.10
CA SER A 174 28.52 29.01 -43.51
C SER A 174 29.81 28.21 -43.69
#